data_AF-A0A1Y2JFS0-F1
#
_entry.id   AF-A0A1Y2JFS0-F1
#
_cell.length_a   1.000
_cell.length_b   1.000
_cell.length_c   1.000
_cell.angle_alpha   90.00
_cell.angle_beta   90.00
_cell.angle_gamma   90.00
#
_symmetry.space_group_name_H-M   'P 1'
#
loop_
_entity.id
_entity.type
_entity.pdbx_description
1 polymer ?
#
loop_
_entity_poly.entity_id
_entity_poly.type
_entity_poly.pdbx_seq_one_letter_code
_entity_poly.pdbx_strand_id
1 'polypeptide(L)' 'MPVYGLLCPDCGHRFPSLVLAGTRMPSKWVCSQCGGHSVGPDADRPPRSHPWEEPHRHGCLCCGPAFAQPQRPEIHEC' A
#
# COMPACT_ATOMS: atom_id res chain seq x y z
N MET A 1 -4.30 1.97 4.85
CA MET A 1 -3.15 1.07 4.70
C MET A 1 -2.13 1.75 3.79
N PRO A 2 -1.30 2.62 4.37
CA PRO A 2 -0.21 3.25 3.65
C PRO A 2 0.80 2.23 3.12
N VAL A 3 1.16 2.38 1.85
CA VAL A 3 2.24 1.65 1.17
C VAL A 3 3.49 2.52 1.18
N TYR A 4 4.52 2.06 1.88
CA TYR A 4 5.82 2.72 1.95
C TYR A 4 6.74 2.18 0.86
N GLY A 5 7.45 3.07 0.15
CA GLY A 5 8.57 2.67 -0.70
C GLY A 5 9.81 2.53 0.16
N LEU A 6 10.44 1.37 0.17
CA LEU A 6 11.70 1.12 0.86
C LEU A 6 12.85 1.05 -0.14
N LEU A 7 14.00 1.62 0.23
CA LEU A 7 15.24 1.56 -0.52
C LEU A 7 16.33 0.87 0.31
N CYS A 8 16.99 -0.11 -0.31
CA CYS A 8 18.19 -0.71 0.25
C CYS A 8 19.44 -0.04 -0.34
N PRO A 9 20.30 0.60 0.47
CA PRO A 9 21.52 1.25 -0.03
C PRO A 9 22.60 0.25 -0.46
N ASP A 10 22.68 -0.94 0.15
CA ASP A 10 23.71 -1.93 -0.15
C ASP A 10 23.57 -2.59 -1.52
N CYS A 11 22.33 -2.75 -2.01
CA CYS A 11 22.06 -3.40 -3.30
C CYS A 11 21.26 -2.53 -4.27
N GLY A 12 20.85 -1.32 -3.88
CA GLY A 12 20.02 -0.42 -4.67
C GLY A 12 18.58 -0.91 -4.89
N HIS A 13 18.17 -1.99 -4.24
CA HIS A 13 16.85 -2.60 -4.44
C HIS A 13 15.74 -1.73 -3.82
N ARG A 14 14.68 -1.48 -4.59
CA ARG A 14 13.50 -0.71 -4.18
C ARG A 14 12.28 -1.61 -4.15
N PHE A 15 11.54 -1.61 -3.04
CA PHE A 15 10.36 -2.47 -2.89
C PHE A 15 9.28 -1.83 -2.00
N PRO A 16 8.00 -2.15 -2.24
CA PRO A 16 6.91 -1.66 -1.41
C PRO A 16 6.79 -2.47 -0.11
N SER A 17 6.40 -1.79 0.97
CA SER A 17 6.02 -2.42 2.24
C SER A 17 4.72 -1.83 2.78
N LEU A 18 3.93 -2.68 3.42
CA LEU A 18 2.63 -2.33 3.99
C LEU A 18 2.79 -2.09 5.49
N VAL A 19 2.32 -0.95 5.97
CA VAL A 19 2.18 -0.69 7.40
C VAL A 19 0.70 -0.49 7.69
N LEU A 20 0.16 -1.25 8.64
CA LEU A 20 -1.24 -1.12 9.04
C LEU A 20 -1.45 0.24 9.69
N ALA A 21 -2.50 0.94 9.26
CA ALA A 21 -2.90 2.19 9.91
C ALA A 21 -3.24 1.93 11.39
N GLY A 22 -2.78 2.80 12.28
CA GLY A 22 -2.97 2.64 13.73
C GLY A 22 -2.00 1.67 14.41
N THR A 23 -1.05 1.08 13.69
CA THR A 23 0.04 0.29 14.29
C THR A 23 1.33 1.10 14.39
N ARG A 24 2.20 0.70 15.33
CA ARG A 24 3.52 1.32 15.47
C ARG A 24 4.37 0.99 14.25
N MET A 25 5.04 2.01 13.70
CA MET A 25 5.94 1.83 12.57
C MET A 25 7.08 0.86 12.92
N PRO A 26 7.48 -0.05 12.01
CA PRO A 26 8.61 -0.94 12.23
C PRO A 26 9.88 -0.15 12.53
N SER A 27 10.61 -0.55 13.56
CA SER A 27 11.91 0.04 13.91
C SER A 27 13.07 -0.53 13.10
N LYS A 28 12.87 -1.69 12.46
CA LYS A 28 13.86 -2.36 11.61
C LYS A 28 13.20 -2.82 10.32
N TRP A 29 13.92 -2.65 9.22
CA TRP A 29 13.53 -3.11 7.88
C TRP A 29 14.59 -4.06 7.34
N VAL A 30 14.17 -5.06 6.58
CA VAL A 30 15.06 -6.06 6.00
C VAL A 30 14.85 -6.10 4.49
N CYS A 31 15.94 -6.08 3.73
CA CYS A 31 15.88 -6.20 2.28
C CYS A 31 15.50 -7.63 1.88
N SER A 32 14.48 -7.79 1.05
CA SER A 32 14.07 -9.10 0.53
C SER A 32 15.08 -9.73 -0.43
N GLN A 33 15.96 -8.92 -1.05
CA GLN A 33 16.97 -9.40 -1.99
C GLN A 33 18.29 -9.79 -1.30
N CYS A 34 18.85 -8.91 -0.48
CA CYS A 34 20.17 -9.14 0.13
C CYS A 34 20.14 -9.47 1.63
N GLY A 35 18.99 -9.38 2.30
CA GLY A 35 18.88 -9.57 3.75
C GLY A 35 19.48 -8.45 4.60
N GLY A 36 19.91 -7.35 3.99
CA GLY A 36 20.48 -6.19 4.69
C GLY A 36 19.48 -5.49 5.61
N HIS A 37 19.98 -4.96 6.74
CA HIS A 37 19.20 -4.26 7.77
C HIS A 37 19.24 -2.72 7.67
N SER A 38 20.00 -2.21 6.71
CA SER A 38 20.21 -0.80 6.35
C SER A 38 19.06 -0.20 5.53
N VAL A 39 17.95 -0.94 5.38
CA VAL A 39 16.80 -0.51 4.59
C VAL A 39 16.01 0.56 5.34
N GLY A 40 15.53 1.56 4.60
CA GLY A 40 14.66 2.59 5.15
C GLY A 40 13.61 3.06 4.15
N PRO A 41 12.60 3.80 4.63
CA PRO A 41 11.66 4.50 3.77
C PRO A 41 12.40 5.53 2.92
N ASP A 42 12.07 5.53 1.64
CA ASP A 42 12.60 6.47 0.67
C ASP A 42 12.01 7.86 0.95
N ALA A 43 12.83 8.80 1.43
CA ALA A 43 12.36 10.13 1.85
C ALA A 43 11.76 10.96 0.68
N ASP A 44 12.15 10.64 -0.56
CA ASP A 44 11.64 11.27 -1.77
C ASP A 44 10.23 10.75 -2.15
N ARG A 45 9.87 9.55 -1.70
CA ARG A 45 8.57 8.91 -1.97
C ARG A 45 7.72 8.81 -0.71
N PRO A 46 6.77 9.73 -0.50
CA PRO A 46 5.85 9.62 0.62
C PRO A 46 5.02 8.33 0.52
N PRO A 47 4.56 7.79 1.65
CA PRO A 47 3.67 6.65 1.65
C PRO A 47 2.38 6.98 0.89
N ARG A 48 1.97 6.08 0.00
CA ARG A 48 0.75 6.22 -0.80
C ARG A 48 -0.39 5.41 -0.21
N SER A 49 -1.63 5.81 -0.45
CA SER A 49 -2.80 4.97 -0.18
C SER A 49 -2.70 3.66 -0.97
N HIS A 50 -3.16 2.56 -0.38
CA HIS A 50 -3.33 1.34 -1.15
C HIS A 50 -4.41 1.59 -2.22
N PRO A 51 -4.23 1.15 -3.48
CA PRO A 51 -5.17 1.44 -4.57
C PRO A 51 -6.62 1.00 -4.31
N TRP A 52 -6.82 0.04 -3.40
CA TRP A 52 -8.13 -0.48 -3.00
C TRP A 52 -8.78 0.27 -1.84
N GLU A 53 -8.07 1.25 -1.26
CA GLU A 53 -8.60 2.14 -0.23
C GLU A 53 -9.01 3.51 -0.79
N GLU A 54 -8.58 3.82 -2.01
CA GLU A 54 -9.23 4.89 -2.75
C GLU A 54 -10.67 4.45 -3.05
N PRO A 55 -11.65 5.36 -2.93
CA PRO A 55 -13.02 5.04 -3.31
C PRO A 55 -12.98 4.49 -4.74
N HIS A 56 -13.56 3.33 -4.98
CA HIS A 56 -13.83 2.81 -6.32
C HIS A 56 -14.75 3.81 -7.03
N ARG A 57 -14.15 4.87 -7.57
CA ARG A 57 -14.84 6.05 -8.10
C ARG A 57 -15.65 5.70 -9.35
N HIS A 58 -15.28 4.59 -9.98
CA HIS A 58 -16.01 3.95 -11.05
C HIS A 58 -16.74 2.75 -10.44
N GLY A 59 -18.02 2.94 -10.10
CA GLY A 59 -18.91 1.83 -9.78
C GLY A 59 -18.92 0.78 -10.91
N CYS A 60 -19.45 -0.42 -10.62
CA CYS A 60 -19.57 -1.49 -11.61
C CYS A 60 -20.29 -1.01 -12.88
N LEU A 61 -19.86 -1.50 -14.06
CA LEU A 61 -20.49 -1.23 -15.36
C LEU A 61 -21.99 -1.56 -15.38
N CYS A 62 -22.45 -2.49 -14.53
CA CYS A 62 -23.86 -2.87 -14.42
C CYS A 62 -24.72 -1.89 -13.62
N CYS A 63 -24.14 -1.12 -12.70
CA CYS A 63 -24.91 -0.29 -11.75
C CYS A 63 -24.53 1.20 -11.76
N GLY A 64 -23.49 1.57 -12.51
CA GLY A 64 -23.03 2.95 -12.62
C GLY A 64 -22.43 3.51 -11.32
N PRO A 65 -21.90 4.74 -11.36
CA PRO A 65 -21.14 5.36 -10.26
C PRO A 65 -21.96 5.67 -9.00
N ALA A 66 -23.28 5.45 -9.00
CA ALA A 66 -24.18 5.79 -7.91
C ALA A 66 -24.08 4.87 -6.68
N PHE A 67 -23.40 3.73 -6.78
CA PHE A 67 -23.30 2.71 -5.72
C PHE A 67 -21.94 2.65 -5.00
N ALA A 68 -21.15 3.72 -5.01
CA ALA A 68 -19.94 3.82 -4.20
C ALA A 68 -20.28 4.10 -2.71
N GLN A 69 -20.98 3.18 -2.03
CA GLN A 69 -21.06 3.21 -0.57
C GLN A 69 -19.91 2.40 0.05
N PRO A 70 -19.27 2.88 1.15
CA PRO A 70 -18.01 2.31 1.63
C PRO A 70 -18.13 1.10 2.58
N GLN A 71 -19.27 0.39 2.64
CA GLN A 71 -19.59 -0.41 3.83
C GLN A 71 -19.93 -1.89 3.62
N ARG A 72 -19.41 -2.58 2.58
CA ARG A 72 -19.21 -4.05 2.61
C ARG A 72 -18.54 -4.58 1.33
N PRO A 73 -17.42 -5.32 1.42
CA PRO A 73 -16.86 -6.06 0.30
C PRO A 73 -17.61 -7.40 0.18
N GLU A 74 -18.91 -7.34 -0.03
CA GLU A 74 -19.59 -8.52 -0.57
C GLU A 74 -19.48 -8.41 -2.07
N ILE A 75 -18.84 -9.44 -2.63
CA ILE A 75 -18.77 -9.77 -4.04
C ILE A 75 -20.10 -9.37 -4.68
N HIS A 76 -20.13 -8.21 -5.32
CA HIS A 76 -21.30 -7.78 -6.07
C HIS A 76 -21.19 -8.48 -7.41
N GLU A 77 -21.74 -9.69 -7.47
CA GLU A 77 -21.92 -10.41 -8.71
C GLU A 77 -22.97 -9.67 -9.56
N CYS A 78 -22.53 -9.29 -10.75
CA CYS A 78 -23.36 -9.09 -11.93
C CYS A 78 -23.19 -10.37 -12.76
#